data_AF-A0AAW1BE28-F1
#
_entry.id   AF-A0AAW1BE28-F1
#
_cell.length_a   1.000
_cell.length_b   1.000
_cell.length_c   1.000
_cell.angle_alpha   90.00
_cell.angle_beta   90.00
_cell.angle_gamma   90.00
#
_symmetry.space_group_name_H-M   'P 1'
#
loop_
_entity.id
_entity.type
_entity.pdbx_description
1 polymer ?
#
loop_
_entity_poly.entity_id
_entity_poly.type
_entity_poly.pdbx_seq_one_letter_code
_entity_poly.pdbx_strand_id
1 'polypeptide(L)'
;MGEAPGDKSYKQVSDELLAERARQQAQKEAEELWKQKEAEITKKFRDAMAKEKARIVAEKWKIEAEDRKAAKLMEEEKIQEELKRREEEERQRGEAQIRKQEELRAQELYVSLKEAHQCSKCSEKEDHEWKEQEVLQLESQGGRRRRGREEEEEEEEEEEEEEEEEEEEEEEEEIIEYLKKKVKEGERRRRKEGGGGGGGGEEEEDLIEYLKKKMKEEEERRRRRRRRRRRRRRRRRRRRRRRRRRRRRRRRRRRRRSSNRISQEKKGNAHEEEEEKEEKEEEEEEKKEKKEEEEEEEKEKENEKKKKEEEEEEEEEGEEEREGRENKRACERKKEERKKEEEEGRKERKKERKKERKKKERKKKKEKERKKEGRRRREGGKREEGRKERRKENERKEKRRKEGRKEKEKERKKEGKKQRRQEGRKERKEGTRKKEKERKKERKTFYKALSSHFSIVRRSKAADEERSHKAREARDDYRRHSLRAIRKGKVADLSNLFQAAGLNVEQETKLANSCTIPSLNVATPVSVRAQKKERERERERREGGREEGRKEGRRKEGTEGGRERERKEGRKGGRRERGREEGRRKEERKEGRKERREGGRERKEGRKEGRKKERKEGKKKGGRKEEGREE
;
A
#
# COMPACT_ATOMS: atom_id res chain seq x y z
N MET A 1 -93.13 4.08 34.99
CA MET A 1 -92.34 5.21 34.44
C MET A 1 -91.12 5.55 35.32
N GLY A 2 -90.57 4.60 36.09
CA GLY A 2 -89.48 4.90 37.04
C GLY A 2 -89.94 5.69 38.26
N GLU A 3 -91.17 5.48 38.72
CA GLU A 3 -91.80 6.27 39.79
C GLU A 3 -91.71 5.57 41.17
N ALA A 4 -91.09 4.39 41.26
CA ALA A 4 -90.82 3.76 42.55
C ALA A 4 -89.53 4.33 43.16
N PRO A 5 -89.49 4.62 44.48
CA PRO A 5 -88.27 5.04 45.16
C PRO A 5 -87.24 3.91 45.10
N GLY A 6 -86.24 4.06 44.22
CA GLY A 6 -85.21 3.06 43.94
C GLY A 6 -85.00 2.77 42.45
N ASP A 7 -85.92 3.19 41.57
CA ASP A 7 -85.76 2.99 40.13
C ASP A 7 -84.67 3.90 39.56
N LYS A 8 -83.80 3.31 38.73
CA LYS A 8 -82.78 4.07 37.98
C LYS A 8 -83.47 5.01 37.00
N SER A 9 -83.10 6.28 37.02
CA SER A 9 -83.61 7.26 36.06
C SER A 9 -83.25 6.85 34.63
N TYR A 10 -84.12 7.17 33.66
CA TYR A 10 -83.88 6.86 32.25
C TYR A 10 -82.48 7.28 31.77
N LYS A 11 -81.99 8.44 32.24
CA LYS A 11 -80.65 8.95 31.93
C LYS A 11 -79.54 8.02 32.46
N GLN A 12 -79.66 7.54 33.69
CA GLN A 12 -78.70 6.59 34.26
C GLN A 12 -78.68 5.27 33.48
N VAL A 13 -79.84 4.75 33.09
CA VAL A 13 -79.93 3.52 32.28
C VAL A 13 -79.32 3.74 30.88
N SER A 14 -79.57 4.91 30.25
CA SER A 14 -78.95 5.23 28.96
C SER A 14 -77.43 5.39 29.05
N ASP A 15 -76.93 6.01 30.11
CA ASP A 15 -75.49 6.20 30.34
C ASP A 15 -74.79 4.88 30.65
N GLU A 16 -75.43 4.00 31.42
CA GLU A 16 -74.94 2.65 31.74
C GLU A 16 -74.85 1.77 30.48
N LEU A 17 -75.87 1.83 29.60
CA LEU A 17 -75.85 1.18 28.28
C LEU A 17 -74.77 1.74 27.35
N LEU A 18 -74.53 3.06 27.35
CA LEU A 18 -73.44 3.68 26.60
C LEU A 18 -72.07 3.22 27.13
N ALA A 19 -71.91 3.16 28.45
CA ALA A 19 -70.68 2.71 29.09
C ALA A 19 -70.41 1.22 28.81
N GLU A 20 -71.44 0.37 28.85
CA GLU A 20 -71.33 -1.05 28.51
C GLU A 20 -70.91 -1.25 27.06
N ARG A 21 -71.52 -0.49 26.12
CA ARG A 21 -71.16 -0.53 24.70
C ARG A 21 -69.74 -0.06 24.45
N ALA A 22 -69.28 0.96 25.19
CA ALA A 22 -67.90 1.44 25.15
C ALA A 22 -66.90 0.38 25.68
N ARG A 23 -67.24 -0.35 26.75
CA ARG A 23 -66.43 -1.46 27.28
C ARG A 23 -66.33 -2.61 26.28
N GLN A 24 -67.44 -3.01 25.67
CA GLN A 24 -67.45 -4.05 24.64
C GLN A 24 -66.62 -3.64 23.40
N GLN A 25 -66.69 -2.36 23.01
CA GLN A 25 -65.87 -1.83 21.93
C GLN A 25 -64.38 -1.83 22.28
N ALA A 26 -64.03 -1.42 23.50
CA ALA A 26 -62.64 -1.45 23.99
C ALA A 26 -62.09 -2.90 24.08
N GLN A 27 -62.91 -3.87 24.46
CA GLN A 27 -62.53 -5.28 24.46
C GLN A 27 -62.25 -5.81 23.04
N LYS A 28 -63.11 -5.48 22.06
CA LYS A 28 -62.88 -5.87 20.65
C LYS A 28 -61.60 -5.24 20.10
N GLU A 29 -61.35 -3.97 20.38
CA GLU A 29 -60.12 -3.29 19.97
C GLU A 29 -58.87 -3.89 20.64
N ALA A 30 -58.97 -4.26 21.93
CA ALA A 30 -57.90 -4.95 22.63
C ALA A 30 -57.61 -6.33 22.03
N GLU A 31 -58.62 -7.13 21.70
CA GLU A 31 -58.46 -8.43 21.04
C GLU A 31 -57.82 -8.30 19.64
N GLU A 32 -58.22 -7.30 18.86
CA GLU A 32 -57.60 -7.03 17.55
C GLU A 32 -56.12 -6.65 17.69
N LEU A 33 -55.79 -5.83 18.69
CA LEU A 33 -54.40 -5.49 19.00
C LEU A 33 -53.58 -6.72 19.42
N TRP A 34 -54.17 -7.62 20.21
CA TRP A 34 -53.55 -8.90 20.58
C TRP A 34 -53.28 -9.78 19.35
N LYS A 35 -54.27 -9.96 18.47
CA LYS A 35 -54.10 -10.72 17.22
C LYS A 35 -53.02 -10.12 16.32
N GLN A 36 -52.95 -8.78 16.24
CA GLN A 36 -51.87 -8.10 15.51
C GLN A 36 -50.49 -8.38 16.12
N LYS A 37 -50.38 -8.39 17.45
CA LYS A 37 -49.12 -8.68 18.16
C LYS A 37 -48.68 -10.13 17.97
N GLU A 38 -49.60 -11.08 18.04
CA GLU A 38 -49.30 -12.49 17.77
C GLU A 38 -48.84 -12.72 16.32
N ALA A 39 -49.49 -12.08 15.34
CA ALA A 39 -49.06 -12.11 13.95
C ALA A 39 -47.66 -11.48 13.76
N GLU A 40 -47.35 -10.42 14.51
CA GLU A 40 -46.02 -9.79 14.50
C GLU A 40 -44.95 -10.73 15.09
N ILE A 41 -45.25 -11.40 16.20
CA ILE A 41 -44.34 -12.36 16.87
C ILE A 41 -44.08 -13.56 15.97
N THR A 42 -45.13 -14.20 15.44
CA THR A 42 -45.00 -15.36 14.55
C THR A 42 -44.21 -15.02 13.28
N LYS A 43 -44.42 -13.83 12.71
CA LYS A 43 -43.63 -13.33 11.59
C LYS A 43 -42.16 -13.14 11.96
N LYS A 44 -41.86 -12.50 13.09
CA LYS A 44 -40.47 -12.32 13.57
C LYS A 44 -39.76 -13.65 13.77
N PHE A 45 -40.46 -14.66 14.30
CA PHE A 45 -39.90 -15.99 14.49
C PHE A 45 -39.59 -16.69 13.16
N ARG A 46 -40.52 -16.64 12.20
CA ARG A 46 -40.30 -17.17 10.84
C ARG A 46 -39.12 -16.47 10.15
N ASP A 47 -39.03 -15.15 10.26
CA ASP A 47 -37.93 -14.37 9.68
C ASP A 47 -36.59 -14.68 10.36
N ALA A 48 -36.57 -14.87 11.69
CA ALA A 48 -35.39 -15.27 12.44
C ALA A 48 -34.89 -16.67 12.01
N MET A 49 -35.81 -17.64 11.86
CA MET A 49 -35.49 -18.99 11.39
C MET A 49 -34.96 -18.99 9.95
N ALA A 50 -35.57 -18.21 9.06
CA ALA A 50 -35.09 -18.06 7.69
C ALA A 50 -33.67 -17.46 7.65
N LYS A 51 -33.40 -16.47 8.51
CA LYS A 51 -32.08 -15.86 8.64
C LYS A 51 -31.02 -16.85 9.14
N GLU A 52 -31.37 -17.71 10.08
CA GLU A 52 -30.43 -18.70 10.61
C GLU A 52 -30.17 -19.83 9.61
N LYS A 53 -31.21 -20.31 8.91
CA LYS A 53 -31.04 -21.23 7.78
C LYS A 53 -30.12 -20.66 6.69
N ALA A 54 -30.30 -19.38 6.35
CA ALA A 54 -29.43 -18.70 5.38
C ALA A 54 -27.98 -18.59 5.85
N ARG A 55 -27.74 -18.42 7.17
CA ARG A 55 -26.39 -18.43 7.75
C ARG A 55 -25.72 -19.79 7.62
N ILE A 56 -26.42 -20.86 8.00
CA ILE A 56 -25.91 -22.24 7.90
C ILE A 56 -25.55 -22.57 6.45
N VAL A 57 -26.42 -22.24 5.49
CA VAL A 57 -26.12 -22.44 4.07
C VAL A 57 -24.89 -21.62 3.65
N ALA A 58 -24.81 -20.35 4.03
CA ALA A 58 -23.65 -19.51 3.70
C ALA A 58 -22.34 -20.01 4.34
N GLU A 59 -22.40 -20.67 5.49
CA GLU A 59 -21.26 -21.29 6.16
C GLU A 59 -20.79 -22.56 5.43
N LYS A 60 -21.72 -23.45 5.07
CA LYS A 60 -21.42 -24.63 4.25
C LYS A 60 -20.74 -24.27 2.93
N TRP A 61 -21.24 -23.25 2.23
CA TRP A 61 -20.62 -22.76 1.00
C TRP A 61 -19.22 -22.18 1.19
N LYS A 62 -18.90 -21.63 2.37
CA LYS A 62 -17.55 -21.15 2.66
C LYS A 62 -16.58 -22.30 2.85
N ILE A 63 -16.97 -23.30 3.64
CA ILE A 63 -16.18 -24.50 3.90
C ILE A 63 -15.91 -25.22 2.58
N GLU A 64 -16.94 -25.49 1.78
CA GLU A 64 -16.79 -26.13 0.46
C GLU A 64 -15.90 -25.32 -0.49
N ALA A 65 -15.97 -23.98 -0.44
CA ALA A 65 -15.11 -23.11 -1.24
C ALA A 65 -13.67 -23.02 -0.71
N GLU A 66 -13.43 -23.33 0.55
CA GLU A 66 -12.10 -23.45 1.15
C GLU A 66 -11.48 -24.81 0.81
N ASP A 67 -12.26 -25.90 0.87
CA ASP A 67 -11.83 -27.25 0.47
C ASP A 67 -11.43 -27.29 -1.01
N ARG A 68 -12.24 -26.68 -1.90
CA ARG A 68 -11.89 -26.54 -3.32
C ARG A 68 -10.62 -25.74 -3.57
N LYS A 69 -10.26 -24.82 -2.67
CA LYS A 69 -8.99 -24.08 -2.79
C LYS A 69 -7.83 -24.89 -2.24
N ALA A 70 -8.04 -25.63 -1.15
CA ALA A 70 -7.04 -26.53 -0.60
C ALA A 70 -6.67 -27.61 -1.61
N ALA A 71 -7.65 -28.24 -2.27
CA ALA A 71 -7.40 -29.24 -3.32
C ALA A 71 -6.54 -28.69 -4.47
N LYS A 72 -6.84 -27.46 -4.95
CA LYS A 72 -6.05 -26.83 -6.01
C LYS A 72 -4.62 -26.49 -5.59
N LEU A 73 -4.41 -26.08 -4.34
CA LEU A 73 -3.08 -25.81 -3.83
C LEU A 73 -2.25 -27.09 -3.73
N MET A 74 -2.86 -28.20 -3.27
CA MET A 74 -2.21 -29.50 -3.23
C MET A 74 -1.85 -30.00 -4.63
N GLU A 75 -2.72 -29.81 -5.64
CA GLU A 75 -2.40 -30.13 -7.04
C GLU A 75 -1.28 -29.24 -7.59
N GLU A 76 -1.32 -27.93 -7.33
CA GLU A 76 -0.27 -27.01 -7.75
C GLU A 76 1.09 -27.33 -7.10
N GLU A 77 1.12 -27.74 -5.83
CA GLU A 77 2.34 -28.20 -5.16
C GLU A 77 2.89 -29.49 -5.77
N LYS A 78 2.03 -30.49 -6.02
CA LYS A 78 2.44 -31.74 -6.69
C LYS A 78 3.06 -31.47 -8.06
N ILE A 79 2.44 -30.59 -8.85
CA ILE A 79 2.97 -30.22 -10.18
C ILE A 79 4.33 -29.52 -10.05
N GLN A 80 4.52 -28.64 -9.06
CA GLN A 80 5.80 -27.99 -8.85
C GLN A 80 6.90 -28.95 -8.39
N GLU A 81 6.55 -29.90 -7.52
CA GLU A 81 7.48 -30.92 -7.06
C GLU A 81 7.90 -31.86 -8.20
N GLU A 82 6.95 -32.27 -9.05
CA GLU A 82 7.25 -33.08 -10.23
C GLU A 82 8.13 -32.35 -11.25
N LEU A 83 7.92 -31.04 -11.44
CA LEU A 83 8.79 -30.22 -12.29
C LEU A 83 10.20 -30.10 -11.73
N LYS A 84 10.36 -29.91 -10.41
CA LYS A 84 11.68 -29.90 -9.77
C LYS A 84 12.39 -31.24 -9.91
N ARG A 85 11.66 -32.34 -9.74
CA ARG A 85 12.21 -33.69 -9.91
C ARG A 85 12.72 -33.89 -11.34
N ARG A 86 11.97 -33.45 -12.36
CA ARG A 86 12.42 -33.52 -13.76
C ARG A 86 13.63 -32.63 -14.04
N GLU A 87 13.70 -31.44 -13.46
CA GLU A 87 14.85 -30.54 -13.60
C GLU A 87 16.12 -31.15 -12.97
N GLU A 88 15.99 -31.77 -11.80
CA GLU A 88 17.10 -32.48 -11.13
C GLU A 88 17.54 -33.72 -11.92
N GLU A 89 16.60 -34.50 -12.45
CA GLU A 89 16.92 -35.64 -13.34
C GLU A 89 17.66 -35.18 -14.61
N GLU A 90 17.27 -34.05 -15.21
CA GLU A 90 17.95 -33.49 -16.39
C GLU A 90 19.35 -32.96 -16.04
N ARG A 91 19.51 -32.32 -14.87
CA ARG A 91 20.82 -31.94 -14.34
C ARG A 91 21.73 -33.15 -14.13
N GLN A 92 21.24 -34.22 -13.52
CA GLN A 92 22.02 -35.44 -13.30
C GLN A 92 22.46 -36.07 -14.63
N ARG A 93 21.62 -36.03 -15.66
CA ARG A 93 22.00 -36.50 -17.01
C ARG A 93 23.09 -35.64 -17.62
N GLY A 94 22.98 -34.32 -17.50
CA GLY A 94 24.01 -33.38 -17.96
C GLY A 94 25.34 -33.57 -17.22
N GLU A 95 25.30 -33.69 -15.89
CA GLU A 95 26.48 -33.95 -15.06
C GLU A 95 27.13 -35.30 -15.40
N ALA A 96 26.34 -36.34 -15.66
CA ALA A 96 26.87 -37.64 -16.09
C ALA A 96 27.54 -37.59 -17.46
N GLN A 97 27.03 -36.79 -18.40
CA GLN A 97 27.67 -36.57 -19.70
C GLN A 97 28.99 -35.82 -19.57
N ILE A 98 29.02 -34.77 -18.73
CA ILE A 98 30.23 -34.00 -18.43
C ILE A 98 31.27 -34.92 -17.79
N ARG A 99 30.90 -35.73 -16.79
CA ARG A 99 31.83 -36.69 -16.16
C ARG A 99 32.43 -37.67 -17.15
N LYS A 100 31.63 -38.21 -18.09
CA LYS A 100 32.15 -39.10 -19.14
C LYS A 100 33.12 -38.38 -20.07
N GLN A 101 32.84 -37.13 -20.44
CA GLN A 101 33.75 -36.32 -21.26
C GLN A 101 35.03 -35.95 -20.51
N GLU A 102 34.92 -35.61 -19.22
CA GLU A 102 36.07 -35.37 -18.34
C GLU A 102 36.94 -36.61 -18.21
N GLU A 103 36.34 -37.80 -18.06
CA GLU A 103 37.06 -39.07 -17.99
C GLU A 103 37.78 -39.39 -19.31
N LEU A 104 37.11 -39.22 -20.46
CA LEU A 104 37.75 -39.38 -21.77
C LEU A 104 38.90 -38.40 -21.96
N ARG A 105 38.69 -37.12 -21.63
CA ARG A 105 39.72 -36.09 -21.76
C ARG A 105 40.87 -36.33 -20.79
N ALA A 106 40.62 -36.86 -19.59
CA ALA A 106 41.67 -37.24 -18.65
C ALA A 106 42.52 -38.40 -19.19
N GLN A 107 41.90 -39.39 -19.85
CA GLN A 107 42.62 -40.47 -20.51
C GLN A 107 43.47 -39.96 -21.69
N GLU A 108 42.91 -39.09 -22.54
CA GLU A 108 43.65 -38.46 -23.64
C GLU A 108 44.85 -37.64 -23.15
N LEU A 109 44.64 -36.84 -22.10
CA LEU A 109 45.70 -36.06 -21.46
C LEU A 109 46.77 -36.96 -20.84
N TYR A 110 46.38 -38.08 -20.23
CA TYR A 110 47.34 -39.04 -19.68
C TYR A 110 48.23 -39.64 -20.77
N VAL A 111 47.66 -40.04 -21.90
CA VAL A 111 48.42 -40.55 -23.05
C VAL A 111 49.34 -39.47 -23.61
N SER A 112 48.81 -38.27 -23.85
CA SER A 112 49.59 -37.12 -24.36
C SER A 112 50.73 -36.74 -23.42
N LEU A 113 50.49 -36.74 -22.10
CA LEU A 113 51.52 -36.46 -21.09
C LEU A 113 52.59 -37.55 -21.06
N LYS A 114 52.19 -38.81 -21.23
CA LYS A 114 53.10 -39.96 -21.27
C LYS A 114 53.98 -39.94 -22.53
N GLU A 115 53.46 -39.47 -23.66
CA GLU A 115 54.20 -39.23 -24.90
C GLU A 115 55.13 -38.02 -24.76
N ALA A 116 54.63 -36.89 -24.25
CA ALA A 116 55.43 -35.70 -23.99
C ALA A 116 56.58 -35.97 -23.02
N HIS A 117 56.38 -36.81 -21.99
CA HIS A 117 57.45 -37.22 -21.09
C HIS A 117 58.49 -38.14 -21.79
N GLN A 118 58.10 -38.87 -22.82
CA GLN A 118 59.04 -39.63 -23.67
C GLN A 118 59.78 -38.69 -24.66
N CYS A 119 59.10 -37.68 -25.21
CA CYS A 119 59.70 -36.66 -26.08
C CYS A 119 60.60 -35.67 -25.32
N SER A 120 60.26 -35.34 -24.07
CA SER A 120 61.07 -34.49 -23.18
C SER A 120 62.40 -35.15 -22.85
N LYS A 121 62.41 -36.48 -22.63
CA LYS A 121 63.65 -37.25 -22.50
C LYS A 121 64.52 -37.24 -23.77
N CYS A 122 63.96 -36.87 -24.93
CA CYS A 122 64.68 -36.73 -26.19
C CYS A 122 65.07 -35.28 -26.54
N SER A 123 64.58 -34.27 -25.80
CA SER A 123 64.73 -32.83 -26.14
C SER A 123 65.34 -31.95 -25.03
N GLU A 124 65.86 -32.54 -23.94
CA GLU A 124 66.68 -31.86 -22.91
C GLU A 124 67.96 -31.18 -23.45
N LYS A 125 68.16 -31.09 -24.76
CA LYS A 125 69.31 -30.42 -25.38
C LYS A 125 69.02 -29.06 -26.01
N GLU A 126 67.77 -28.59 -26.16
CA GLU A 126 67.52 -27.40 -27.02
C GLU A 126 66.63 -26.27 -26.44
N ASP A 127 65.83 -26.47 -25.39
CA ASP A 127 64.83 -25.44 -25.00
C ASP A 127 65.16 -24.69 -23.69
N HIS A 128 66.27 -23.93 -23.70
CA HIS A 128 66.59 -22.99 -22.60
C HIS A 128 66.28 -21.51 -22.90
N GLU A 129 65.74 -21.15 -24.07
CA GLU A 129 65.70 -19.73 -24.52
C GLU A 129 64.32 -19.09 -24.72
N TRP A 130 63.19 -19.79 -24.61
CA TRP A 130 61.89 -19.23 -25.02
C TRP A 130 60.90 -18.80 -23.91
N LYS A 131 61.28 -18.84 -22.63
CA LYS A 131 60.34 -18.60 -21.51
C LYS A 131 60.31 -17.19 -20.91
N GLU A 132 60.53 -16.14 -21.70
CA GLU A 132 60.55 -14.76 -21.15
C GLU A 132 59.67 -13.70 -21.86
N GLN A 133 58.73 -14.06 -22.74
CA GLN A 133 57.95 -13.04 -23.47
C GLN A 133 56.41 -13.03 -23.35
N GLU A 134 55.74 -14.00 -22.74
CA GLU A 134 54.27 -14.11 -22.93
C GLU A 134 53.43 -14.25 -21.65
N VAL A 135 53.60 -13.37 -20.65
CA VAL A 135 52.73 -13.39 -19.44
C VAL A 135 52.18 -12.02 -18.99
N LEU A 136 52.52 -10.88 -19.61
CA LEU A 136 52.23 -9.56 -19.02
C LEU A 136 51.22 -8.64 -19.73
N GLN A 137 50.10 -9.12 -20.30
CA GLN A 137 49.08 -8.19 -20.86
C GLN A 137 47.57 -8.43 -20.61
N LEU A 138 47.10 -9.54 -20.03
CA LEU A 138 45.64 -9.83 -20.07
C LEU A 138 44.80 -9.68 -18.78
N GLU A 139 45.32 -9.17 -17.65
CA GLU A 139 44.57 -9.24 -16.38
C GLU A 139 44.38 -7.95 -15.55
N SER A 140 44.32 -6.73 -16.14
CA SER A 140 44.19 -5.50 -15.31
C SER A 140 42.93 -4.62 -15.45
N GLN A 141 41.92 -4.91 -16.30
CA GLN A 141 40.73 -4.05 -16.38
C GLN A 141 39.39 -4.80 -16.54
N GLY A 142 38.93 -5.46 -15.46
CA GLY A 142 37.74 -6.33 -15.53
C GLY A 142 36.63 -6.08 -14.51
N GLY A 143 36.49 -4.89 -13.92
CA GLY A 143 35.75 -4.80 -12.64
C GLY A 143 34.93 -3.56 -12.34
N ARG A 144 34.20 -2.93 -13.29
CA ARG A 144 33.08 -1.99 -12.97
C ARG A 144 32.20 -1.50 -14.14
N ARG A 145 32.13 -2.18 -15.29
CA ARG A 145 31.31 -1.76 -16.45
C ARG A 145 30.19 -2.72 -16.90
N ARG A 146 29.87 -3.79 -16.15
CA ARG A 146 28.89 -4.81 -16.57
C ARG A 146 27.40 -4.39 -16.60
N ARG A 147 27.03 -3.15 -16.25
CA ARG A 147 25.61 -2.71 -16.28
C ARG A 147 25.28 -1.68 -17.36
N GLY A 148 26.28 -1.10 -18.01
CA GLY A 148 26.10 -0.29 -19.23
C GLY A 148 26.13 -1.17 -20.48
N ARG A 149 27.05 -2.14 -20.49
CA ARG A 149 27.29 -3.04 -21.63
C ARG A 149 26.07 -3.85 -22.07
N GLU A 150 25.31 -4.43 -21.13
CA GLU A 150 24.07 -5.17 -21.46
C GLU A 150 22.96 -4.29 -22.08
N GLU A 151 23.02 -2.96 -21.92
CA GLU A 151 22.07 -2.04 -22.56
C GLU A 151 22.54 -1.60 -23.94
N GLU A 152 23.85 -1.49 -24.13
CA GLU A 152 24.48 -1.21 -25.43
C GLU A 152 24.37 -2.44 -26.33
N GLU A 153 24.69 -3.63 -25.84
CA GLU A 153 24.52 -4.91 -26.57
C GLU A 153 23.06 -5.15 -26.99
N GLU A 154 22.07 -4.82 -26.14
CA GLU A 154 20.64 -4.95 -26.51
C GLU A 154 20.19 -3.85 -27.50
N GLU A 155 20.84 -2.70 -27.54
CA GLU A 155 20.56 -1.65 -28.53
C GLU A 155 21.21 -1.98 -29.88
N GLU A 156 22.43 -2.50 -29.88
CA GLU A 156 23.17 -3.01 -31.06
C GLU A 156 22.42 -4.19 -31.72
N GLU A 157 22.03 -5.22 -30.96
CA GLU A 157 21.21 -6.33 -31.49
C GLU A 157 19.88 -5.84 -32.09
N GLU A 158 19.28 -4.77 -31.52
CA GLU A 158 18.03 -4.22 -32.04
C GLU A 158 18.23 -3.38 -33.31
N GLU A 159 19.43 -2.83 -33.54
CA GLU A 159 19.82 -2.11 -34.76
C GLU A 159 20.16 -3.09 -35.89
N GLU A 160 20.95 -4.13 -35.62
CA GLU A 160 21.23 -5.22 -36.58
C GLU A 160 19.94 -5.89 -37.07
N GLU A 161 19.02 -6.22 -36.15
CA GLU A 161 17.71 -6.78 -36.52
C GLU A 161 16.82 -5.79 -37.31
N GLU A 162 17.06 -4.47 -37.23
CA GLU A 162 16.34 -3.48 -38.05
C GLU A 162 16.97 -3.33 -39.44
N GLU A 163 18.30 -3.45 -39.56
CA GLU A 163 19.03 -3.48 -40.84
C GLU A 163 18.68 -4.73 -41.66
N GLU A 164 18.74 -5.92 -41.06
CA GLU A 164 18.30 -7.17 -41.73
C GLU A 164 16.84 -7.09 -42.21
N GLU A 165 15.97 -6.44 -41.42
CA GLU A 165 14.57 -6.21 -41.82
C GLU A 165 14.49 -5.26 -43.04
N GLU A 166 15.38 -4.28 -43.16
CA GLU A 166 15.40 -3.34 -44.28
C GLU A 166 15.93 -4.02 -45.56
N GLU A 167 17.02 -4.77 -45.49
CA GLU A 167 17.56 -5.57 -46.60
C GLU A 167 16.53 -6.55 -47.17
N GLU A 168 15.85 -7.33 -46.31
CA GLU A 168 14.76 -8.22 -46.73
C GLU A 168 13.60 -7.44 -47.41
N GLU A 169 13.35 -6.18 -47.03
CA GLU A 169 12.30 -5.36 -47.64
C GLU A 169 12.71 -4.85 -49.04
N GLU A 170 14.00 -4.59 -49.26
CA GLU A 170 14.58 -4.22 -50.55
C GLU A 170 14.57 -5.41 -51.52
N GLU A 171 15.00 -6.59 -51.09
CA GLU A 171 14.95 -7.81 -51.91
C GLU A 171 13.51 -8.13 -52.38
N GLU A 172 12.52 -7.99 -51.50
CA GLU A 172 11.11 -8.16 -51.86
C GLU A 172 10.63 -7.10 -52.87
N GLU A 173 11.16 -5.88 -52.79
CA GLU A 173 10.87 -4.80 -53.74
C GLU A 173 11.42 -5.12 -55.12
N GLU A 174 12.66 -5.59 -55.20
CA GLU A 174 13.31 -6.01 -56.44
C GLU A 174 12.56 -7.17 -57.11
N ILE A 175 12.16 -8.18 -56.35
CA ILE A 175 11.38 -9.32 -56.87
C ILE A 175 10.05 -8.84 -57.48
N ILE A 176 9.33 -7.94 -56.79
CA ILE A 176 8.07 -7.38 -57.28
C ILE A 176 8.29 -6.53 -58.53
N GLU A 177 9.37 -5.74 -58.57
CA GLU A 177 9.72 -4.92 -59.73
C GLU A 177 10.08 -5.78 -60.95
N TYR A 178 10.87 -6.84 -60.75
CA TYR A 178 11.20 -7.83 -61.77
C TYR A 178 9.93 -8.46 -62.36
N LEU A 179 8.99 -8.89 -61.52
CA LEU A 179 7.71 -9.46 -61.97
C LEU A 179 6.88 -8.43 -62.76
N LYS A 180 6.84 -7.16 -62.32
CA LYS A 180 6.16 -6.07 -63.06
C LYS A 180 6.80 -5.85 -64.43
N LYS A 181 8.12 -5.91 -64.52
CA LYS A 181 8.87 -5.77 -65.78
C LYS A 181 8.51 -6.91 -66.74
N LYS A 182 8.46 -8.15 -66.25
CA LYS A 182 8.08 -9.32 -67.06
C LYS A 182 6.63 -9.29 -67.54
N VAL A 183 5.68 -8.86 -66.70
CA VAL A 183 4.29 -8.66 -67.12
C VAL A 183 4.18 -7.60 -68.22
N LYS A 184 4.88 -6.46 -68.06
CA LYS A 184 4.92 -5.41 -69.10
C LYS A 184 5.58 -5.88 -70.40
N GLU A 185 6.60 -6.73 -70.31
CA GLU A 185 7.28 -7.30 -71.47
C GLU A 185 6.34 -8.20 -72.27
N GLY A 186 5.63 -9.13 -71.61
CA GLY A 186 4.61 -9.98 -72.24
C GLY A 186 3.46 -9.16 -72.84
N GLU A 187 2.96 -8.14 -72.13
CA GLU A 187 1.92 -7.24 -72.68
C GLU A 187 2.41 -6.44 -73.91
N ARG A 188 3.71 -6.13 -74.01
CA ARG A 188 4.30 -5.47 -75.19
C ARG A 188 4.45 -6.44 -76.37
N ARG A 189 4.80 -7.70 -76.13
CA ARG A 189 4.86 -8.76 -77.17
C ARG A 189 3.49 -8.98 -77.79
N ARG A 190 2.47 -9.18 -76.94
CA ARG A 190 1.06 -9.26 -77.36
C ARG A 190 0.59 -8.07 -78.21
N ARG A 191 1.02 -6.85 -77.90
CA ARG A 191 0.68 -5.66 -78.70
C ARG A 191 1.42 -5.59 -80.04
N LYS A 192 2.62 -6.17 -80.14
CA LYS A 192 3.42 -6.20 -81.38
C LYS A 192 2.93 -7.28 -82.35
N GLU A 193 2.43 -8.41 -81.85
CA GLU A 193 1.85 -9.50 -82.64
C GLU A 193 0.40 -9.24 -83.07
N GLY A 194 -0.04 -7.97 -83.04
CA GLY A 194 -1.41 -7.57 -83.26
C GLY A 194 -2.05 -8.17 -84.52
N GLY A 195 -3.12 -8.94 -84.32
CA GLY A 195 -4.23 -9.01 -85.28
C GLY A 195 -4.18 -10.10 -86.36
N GLY A 196 -3.22 -11.03 -86.32
CA GLY A 196 -3.25 -12.23 -87.19
C GLY A 196 -3.87 -13.41 -86.45
N GLY A 197 -5.15 -13.70 -86.69
CA GLY A 197 -5.83 -14.85 -86.08
C GLY A 197 -5.15 -16.18 -86.43
N GLY A 198 -4.54 -16.84 -85.45
CA GLY A 198 -3.88 -18.12 -85.67
C GLY A 198 -3.27 -18.75 -84.40
N GLY A 199 -4.13 -19.28 -83.52
CA GLY A 199 -3.86 -20.46 -82.66
C GLY A 199 -2.76 -20.46 -81.59
N GLY A 200 -1.82 -19.49 -81.54
CA GLY A 200 -0.65 -19.57 -80.64
C GLY A 200 -0.67 -18.70 -79.37
N GLY A 201 -1.74 -17.91 -79.14
CA GLY A 201 -1.75 -16.87 -78.09
C GLY A 201 -2.17 -17.31 -76.69
N GLU A 202 -2.75 -18.50 -76.53
CA GLU A 202 -3.31 -18.94 -75.25
C GLU A 202 -2.23 -19.16 -74.18
N GLU A 203 -1.08 -19.72 -74.57
CA GLU A 203 0.03 -20.00 -73.63
C GLU A 203 0.68 -18.72 -73.08
N GLU A 204 0.77 -17.65 -73.88
CA GLU A 204 1.35 -16.38 -73.42
C GLU A 204 0.36 -15.61 -72.52
N GLU A 205 -0.95 -15.72 -72.77
CA GLU A 205 -1.98 -15.17 -71.90
C GLU A 205 -1.99 -15.85 -70.52
N ASP A 206 -1.90 -17.18 -70.50
CA ASP A 206 -1.77 -17.97 -69.27
C ASP A 206 -0.50 -17.60 -68.48
N LEU A 207 0.63 -17.39 -69.18
CA LEU A 207 1.88 -16.96 -68.54
C LEU A 207 1.77 -15.56 -67.93
N ILE A 208 1.13 -14.61 -68.63
CA ILE A 208 0.90 -13.25 -68.12
C ILE A 208 -0.05 -13.30 -66.90
N GLU A 209 -1.10 -14.11 -66.93
CA GLU A 209 -2.00 -14.28 -65.80
C GLU A 209 -1.30 -14.93 -64.61
N TYR A 210 -0.48 -15.96 -64.85
CA TYR A 210 0.37 -16.58 -63.82
C TYR A 210 1.31 -15.57 -63.16
N LEU A 211 2.01 -14.74 -63.94
CA LEU A 211 2.90 -13.69 -63.42
C LEU A 211 2.13 -12.62 -62.62
N LYS A 212 0.94 -12.22 -63.07
CA LYS A 212 0.04 -11.31 -62.32
C LYS A 212 -0.41 -11.92 -61.00
N LYS A 213 -0.72 -13.22 -60.99
CA LYS A 213 -1.09 -13.97 -59.78
C LYS A 213 0.09 -14.06 -58.81
N LYS A 214 1.28 -14.43 -59.30
CA LYS A 214 2.52 -14.51 -58.52
C LYS A 214 2.90 -13.16 -57.90
N MET A 215 2.78 -12.06 -58.66
CA MET A 215 3.00 -10.70 -58.15
C MET A 215 2.02 -10.33 -57.03
N LYS A 216 0.72 -10.64 -57.18
CA LYS A 216 -0.29 -10.40 -56.12
C LYS A 216 0.01 -11.22 -54.86
N GLU A 217 0.45 -12.46 -55.02
CA GLU A 217 0.84 -13.33 -53.90
C GLU A 217 2.06 -12.76 -53.18
N GLU A 218 3.09 -12.33 -53.90
CA GLU A 218 4.31 -11.75 -53.32
C GLU A 218 4.01 -10.41 -52.62
N GLU A 219 3.15 -9.56 -53.19
CA GLU A 219 2.70 -8.35 -52.52
C GLU A 219 1.89 -8.66 -51.23
N GLU A 220 1.13 -9.75 -51.21
CA GLU A 220 0.44 -10.20 -50.01
C GLU A 220 1.44 -10.74 -48.96
N ARG A 221 2.46 -11.49 -49.37
CA ARG A 221 3.56 -11.96 -48.50
C ARG A 221 4.28 -10.78 -47.86
N ARG A 222 4.66 -9.77 -48.65
CA ARG A 222 5.24 -8.50 -48.17
C ARG A 222 4.34 -7.78 -47.18
N ARG A 223 3.03 -7.67 -47.46
CA ARG A 223 2.05 -7.10 -46.52
C ARG A 223 1.95 -7.90 -45.21
N ARG A 224 2.04 -9.23 -45.27
CA ARG A 224 2.04 -10.11 -44.09
C ARG A 224 3.33 -9.95 -43.27
N ARG A 225 4.50 -9.89 -43.90
CA ARG A 225 5.81 -9.66 -43.25
C ARG A 225 5.85 -8.27 -42.58
N ARG A 226 5.49 -7.20 -43.28
CA ARG A 226 5.32 -5.84 -42.70
C ARG A 226 4.39 -5.81 -41.48
N ARG A 227 3.28 -6.57 -41.49
CA ARG A 227 2.40 -6.69 -40.32
C ARG A 227 3.07 -7.42 -39.15
N ARG A 228 3.90 -8.44 -39.41
CA ARG A 228 4.68 -9.16 -38.39
C ARG A 228 5.77 -8.26 -37.80
N ARG A 229 6.55 -7.55 -38.61
CA ARG A 229 7.56 -6.55 -38.18
C ARG A 229 6.95 -5.47 -37.29
N ARG A 230 5.84 -4.84 -37.73
CA ARG A 230 5.08 -3.88 -36.89
C ARG A 230 4.62 -4.45 -35.55
N ARG A 231 4.27 -5.75 -35.49
CA ARG A 231 3.92 -6.42 -34.22
C ARG A 231 5.15 -6.66 -33.35
N ARG A 232 6.30 -7.07 -33.91
CA ARG A 232 7.59 -7.23 -33.22
C ARG A 232 8.06 -5.89 -32.63
N ARG A 233 8.15 -4.82 -33.44
CA ARG A 233 8.51 -3.46 -32.98
C ARG A 233 7.59 -2.95 -31.87
N ARG A 234 6.27 -3.20 -31.95
CA ARG A 234 5.32 -2.88 -30.86
C ARG A 234 5.57 -3.69 -29.58
N ARG A 235 5.96 -4.96 -29.67
CA ARG A 235 6.31 -5.81 -28.52
C ARG A 235 7.61 -5.32 -27.86
N ARG A 236 8.67 -5.03 -28.65
CA ARG A 236 9.94 -4.44 -28.19
C ARG A 236 9.71 -3.12 -27.44
N ARG A 237 9.00 -2.15 -28.05
CA ARG A 237 8.60 -0.89 -27.39
C ARG A 237 7.84 -1.09 -26.06
N ARG A 238 6.97 -2.11 -25.97
CA ARG A 238 6.27 -2.45 -24.71
C ARG A 238 7.23 -3.03 -23.67
N ARG A 239 8.19 -3.88 -24.06
CA ARG A 239 9.24 -4.42 -23.18
C ARG A 239 10.14 -3.29 -22.66
N ARG A 240 10.69 -2.42 -23.53
CA ARG A 240 11.48 -1.23 -23.15
C ARG A 240 10.71 -0.34 -22.15
N ARG A 241 9.42 -0.03 -22.41
CA ARG A 241 8.57 0.72 -21.46
C ARG A 241 8.38 0.02 -20.11
N ARG A 242 8.24 -1.31 -20.09
CA ARG A 242 8.13 -2.10 -18.84
C ARG A 242 9.45 -2.08 -18.06
N ARG A 243 10.59 -2.25 -18.71
CA ARG A 243 11.93 -2.14 -18.11
C ARG A 243 12.16 -0.75 -17.51
N ARG A 244 11.92 0.33 -18.26
CA ARG A 244 11.98 1.73 -17.77
C ARG A 244 11.09 1.96 -16.55
N ARG A 245 9.85 1.43 -16.54
CA ARG A 245 8.94 1.51 -15.37
C ARG A 245 9.47 0.74 -14.17
N ARG A 246 10.04 -0.47 -14.36
CA ARG A 246 10.67 -1.25 -13.29
C ARG A 246 11.88 -0.52 -12.70
N ARG A 247 12.76 0.06 -13.54
CA ARG A 247 13.89 0.89 -13.09
C ARG A 247 13.43 2.12 -12.29
N ARG A 248 12.43 2.87 -12.78
CA ARG A 248 11.82 3.99 -12.03
C ARG A 248 11.26 3.55 -10.67
N ARG A 249 10.60 2.39 -10.60
CA ARG A 249 10.11 1.81 -9.33
C ARG A 249 11.26 1.43 -8.40
N ARG A 250 12.33 0.80 -8.90
CA ARG A 250 13.54 0.48 -8.12
C ARG A 250 14.21 1.75 -7.58
N ARG A 251 14.41 2.78 -8.41
CA ARG A 251 14.93 4.10 -7.99
C ARG A 251 14.05 4.74 -6.91
N ARG A 252 12.71 4.73 -7.07
CA ARG A 252 11.78 5.22 -6.03
C ARG A 252 11.86 4.41 -4.73
N ARG A 253 12.01 3.08 -4.78
CA ARG A 253 12.21 2.25 -3.59
C ARG A 253 13.54 2.56 -2.90
N ARG A 254 14.62 2.74 -3.64
CA ARG A 254 15.92 3.16 -3.09
C ARG A 254 15.83 4.53 -2.42
N ARG A 255 15.21 5.52 -3.07
CA ARG A 255 14.95 6.85 -2.45
C ARG A 255 14.11 6.75 -1.17
N ARG A 256 13.08 5.89 -1.14
CA ARG A 256 12.29 5.65 0.08
C ARG A 256 13.11 4.99 1.18
N ARG A 257 13.96 4.02 0.86
CA ARG A 257 14.84 3.37 1.85
C ARG A 257 15.86 4.35 2.42
N SER A 258 16.48 5.16 1.56
CA SER A 258 17.39 6.23 1.98
C SER A 258 16.68 7.29 2.82
N SER A 259 15.49 7.74 2.42
CA SER A 259 14.68 8.66 3.22
C SER A 259 14.27 8.06 4.56
N ASN A 260 13.88 6.78 4.60
CA ASN A 260 13.56 6.09 5.86
C ASN A 260 14.78 5.95 6.76
N ARG A 261 15.96 5.65 6.19
CA ARG A 261 17.23 5.60 6.94
C ARG A 261 17.52 6.96 7.57
N ILE A 262 17.46 8.04 6.79
CA ILE A 262 17.63 9.42 7.29
C ILE A 262 16.59 9.75 8.37
N SER A 263 15.34 9.32 8.21
CA SER A 263 14.30 9.50 9.24
C SER A 263 14.52 8.65 10.50
N GLN A 264 15.18 7.50 10.40
CA GLN A 264 15.55 6.70 11.56
C GLN A 264 16.76 7.28 12.28
N GLU A 265 17.78 7.74 11.54
CA GLU A 265 18.93 8.48 12.08
C GLU A 265 18.45 9.73 12.83
N LYS A 266 17.56 10.54 12.24
CA LYS A 266 16.97 11.70 12.94
C LYS A 266 16.17 11.37 14.20
N LYS A 267 15.60 10.15 14.29
CA LYS A 267 14.87 9.70 15.49
C LYS A 267 15.81 9.15 16.55
N GLY A 268 16.94 8.57 16.16
CA GLY A 268 18.00 8.18 17.09
C GLY A 268 18.57 9.41 17.78
N ASN A 269 18.98 10.41 17.00
CA ASN A 269 19.52 11.66 17.55
C ASN A 269 18.53 12.40 18.46
N ALA A 270 17.22 12.39 18.14
CA ALA A 270 16.22 13.03 18.99
C ALA A 270 16.01 12.28 20.33
N HIS A 271 16.25 10.97 20.36
CA HIS A 271 16.19 10.18 21.60
C HIS A 271 17.43 10.44 22.46
N GLU A 272 18.61 10.58 21.84
CA GLU A 272 19.84 11.00 22.54
C GLU A 272 19.69 12.42 23.12
N GLU A 273 19.06 13.35 22.38
CA GLU A 273 18.74 14.70 22.89
C GLU A 273 17.67 14.69 23.99
N GLU A 274 16.69 13.77 23.96
CA GLU A 274 15.72 13.60 25.04
C GLU A 274 16.36 12.96 26.28
N GLU A 275 17.23 11.95 26.14
CA GLU A 275 17.99 11.36 27.25
C GLU A 275 18.92 12.41 27.91
N GLU A 276 19.65 13.21 27.13
CA GLU A 276 20.44 14.33 27.68
C GLU A 276 19.59 15.41 28.37
N LYS A 277 18.31 15.53 27.98
CA LYS A 277 17.39 16.49 28.59
C LYS A 277 16.77 15.92 29.87
N GLU A 278 16.43 14.63 29.89
CA GLU A 278 15.99 13.91 31.08
C GLU A 278 17.10 13.89 32.13
N GLU A 279 18.36 13.60 31.76
CA GLU A 279 19.50 13.67 32.70
C GLU A 279 19.69 15.08 33.31
N LYS A 280 19.47 16.14 32.51
CA LYS A 280 19.53 17.52 33.01
C LYS A 280 18.33 17.89 33.88
N GLU A 281 17.14 17.39 33.55
CA GLU A 281 15.94 17.57 34.37
C GLU A 281 16.07 16.81 35.69
N GLU A 282 16.61 15.59 35.71
CA GLU A 282 16.93 14.83 36.93
C GLU A 282 17.97 15.57 37.79
N GLU A 283 19.04 16.13 37.19
CA GLU A 283 19.99 16.98 37.94
C GLU A 283 19.37 18.28 38.48
N GLU A 284 18.40 18.87 37.77
CA GLU A 284 17.66 20.04 38.24
C GLU A 284 16.64 19.67 39.32
N GLU A 285 15.98 18.53 39.20
CA GLU A 285 15.08 17.98 40.22
C GLU A 285 15.86 17.62 41.49
N GLU A 286 17.03 16.98 41.42
CA GLU A 286 17.87 16.75 42.61
C GLU A 286 18.31 18.06 43.27
N LYS A 287 18.56 19.12 42.49
CA LYS A 287 18.87 20.46 43.04
C LYS A 287 17.63 21.12 43.65
N LYS A 288 16.46 20.87 43.08
CA LYS A 288 15.18 21.38 43.56
C LYS A 288 14.71 20.65 44.81
N GLU A 289 14.87 19.34 44.88
CA GLU A 289 14.62 18.51 46.07
C GLU A 289 15.53 18.93 47.22
N LYS A 290 16.83 19.15 47.00
CA LYS A 290 17.73 19.69 48.04
C LYS A 290 17.31 21.07 48.54
N LYS A 291 16.83 21.92 47.62
CA LYS A 291 16.33 23.24 47.98
C LYS A 291 14.96 23.17 48.69
N GLU A 292 14.12 22.22 48.31
CA GLU A 292 12.83 21.96 48.94
C GLU A 292 13.01 21.33 50.32
N GLU A 293 14.00 20.45 50.53
CA GLU A 293 14.40 19.97 51.86
C GLU A 293 14.89 21.12 52.75
N GLU A 294 15.72 22.03 52.23
CA GLU A 294 16.14 23.24 52.97
C GLU A 294 14.94 24.17 53.28
N GLU A 295 14.03 24.37 52.32
CA GLU A 295 12.80 25.15 52.52
C GLU A 295 11.79 24.44 53.45
N GLU A 296 11.73 23.11 53.45
CA GLU A 296 10.89 22.32 54.36
C GLU A 296 11.43 22.37 55.78
N GLU A 297 12.75 22.35 55.99
CA GLU A 297 13.34 22.61 57.31
C GLU A 297 13.05 24.04 57.81
N GLU A 298 12.96 25.03 56.92
CA GLU A 298 12.52 26.39 57.27
C GLU A 298 11.00 26.46 57.53
N LYS A 299 10.20 25.78 56.71
CA LYS A 299 8.74 25.71 56.88
C LYS A 299 8.32 24.86 58.06
N GLU A 300 9.06 23.83 58.48
CA GLU A 300 8.79 23.12 59.72
C GLU A 300 8.99 24.03 60.93
N LYS A 301 10.03 24.89 60.92
CA LYS A 301 10.22 25.92 61.95
C LYS A 301 9.12 26.99 61.92
N GLU A 302 8.57 27.30 60.74
CA GLU A 302 7.44 28.22 60.59
C GLU A 302 6.08 27.58 60.92
N ASN A 303 5.90 26.28 60.62
CA ASN A 303 4.70 25.51 60.91
C ASN A 303 4.62 25.13 62.39
N GLU A 304 5.74 24.94 63.09
CA GLU A 304 5.75 24.84 64.55
C GLU A 304 5.30 26.15 65.22
N LYS A 305 5.45 27.28 64.50
CA LYS A 305 4.95 28.60 64.89
C LYS A 305 3.48 28.81 64.52
N LYS A 306 3.05 28.38 63.32
CA LYS A 306 1.65 28.45 62.83
C LYS A 306 0.72 27.41 63.43
N LYS A 307 1.19 26.24 63.84
CA LYS A 307 0.38 25.23 64.53
C LYS A 307 -0.05 25.67 65.93
N LYS A 308 0.59 26.70 66.49
CA LYS A 308 0.10 27.43 67.67
C LYS A 308 -1.00 28.46 67.34
N GLU A 309 -1.16 28.82 66.08
CA GLU A 309 -2.16 29.79 65.59
C GLU A 309 -3.37 29.07 64.93
N GLU A 310 -3.18 27.95 64.22
CA GLU A 310 -4.26 27.18 63.55
C GLU A 310 -5.11 26.30 64.48
N GLU A 311 -4.65 25.98 65.70
CA GLU A 311 -5.53 25.38 66.72
C GLU A 311 -6.67 26.33 67.16
N GLU A 312 -6.64 27.61 66.75
CA GLU A 312 -7.72 28.58 66.97
C GLU A 312 -8.71 28.74 65.80
N GLU A 313 -8.45 28.20 64.59
CA GLU A 313 -9.29 28.47 63.39
C GLU A 313 -10.03 27.25 62.79
N GLU A 314 -9.78 26.00 63.21
CA GLU A 314 -10.50 24.81 62.71
C GLU A 314 -11.94 24.61 63.28
N GLU A 315 -12.74 25.67 63.41
CA GLU A 315 -14.20 25.56 63.64
C GLU A 315 -15.08 25.96 62.43
N GLU A 316 -14.51 26.48 61.34
CA GLU A 316 -15.27 26.87 60.14
C GLU A 316 -14.68 26.22 58.88
N GLU A 317 -15.27 25.12 58.37
CA GLU A 317 -15.41 24.83 56.92
C GLU A 317 -15.95 23.39 56.68
N GLY A 318 -17.26 23.22 56.84
CA GLY A 318 -17.96 21.95 56.60
C GLY A 318 -19.04 21.98 55.51
N GLU A 319 -19.22 23.07 54.74
CA GLU A 319 -20.45 23.27 53.96
C GLU A 319 -20.33 23.30 52.42
N GLU A 320 -19.14 23.37 51.80
CA GLU A 320 -19.06 23.58 50.33
C GLU A 320 -19.25 22.32 49.44
N GLU A 321 -19.20 21.09 49.97
CA GLU A 321 -19.27 19.89 49.12
C GLU A 321 -20.68 19.52 48.60
N ARG A 322 -21.76 20.20 49.06
CA ARG A 322 -23.14 19.86 48.67
C ARG A 322 -23.64 20.54 47.38
N GLU A 323 -23.15 21.72 47.00
CA GLU A 323 -23.67 22.45 45.82
C GLU A 323 -23.18 21.89 44.47
N GLY A 324 -22.04 21.20 44.43
CA GLY A 324 -21.48 20.66 43.19
C GLY A 324 -22.32 19.56 42.52
N ARG A 325 -23.16 18.85 43.28
CA ARG A 325 -23.90 17.66 42.79
C ARG A 325 -25.24 18.00 42.11
N GLU A 326 -25.84 19.16 42.39
CA GLU A 326 -27.12 19.56 41.77
C GLU A 326 -26.95 20.16 40.37
N ASN A 327 -25.89 20.93 40.14
CA ASN A 327 -25.62 21.56 38.85
C ASN A 327 -25.36 20.56 37.71
N LYS A 328 -24.82 19.38 38.05
CA LYS A 328 -24.60 18.30 37.08
C LYS A 328 -25.91 17.67 36.59
N ARG A 329 -26.90 17.51 37.48
CA ARG A 329 -28.22 16.94 37.17
C ARG A 329 -29.07 17.89 36.30
N ALA A 330 -28.93 19.20 36.49
CA ALA A 330 -29.64 20.20 35.67
C ALA A 330 -29.15 20.23 34.21
N CYS A 331 -27.88 19.92 33.96
CA CYS A 331 -27.29 19.92 32.62
C CYS A 331 -27.78 18.75 31.75
N GLU A 332 -28.05 17.59 32.37
CA GLU A 332 -28.52 16.40 31.66
C GLU A 332 -29.99 16.52 31.23
N ARG A 333 -30.86 17.09 32.08
CA ARG A 333 -32.27 17.35 31.73
C ARG A 333 -32.41 18.23 30.49
N LYS A 334 -31.60 19.30 30.37
CA LYS A 334 -31.59 20.20 29.20
C LYS A 334 -31.11 19.53 27.91
N LYS A 335 -30.32 18.45 27.99
CA LYS A 335 -29.87 17.69 26.81
C LYS A 335 -30.96 16.75 26.28
N GLU A 336 -31.80 16.20 27.15
CA GLU A 336 -32.89 15.31 26.73
C GLU A 336 -34.05 16.07 26.07
N GLU A 337 -34.41 17.26 26.57
CA GLU A 337 -35.47 18.09 25.97
C GLU A 337 -35.16 18.45 24.52
N ARG A 338 -33.91 18.86 24.22
CA ARG A 338 -33.49 19.18 22.84
C ARG A 338 -33.59 17.99 21.89
N LYS A 339 -33.38 16.76 22.37
CA LYS A 339 -33.52 15.55 21.54
C LYS A 339 -34.99 15.27 21.21
N LYS A 340 -35.92 15.54 22.14
CA LYS A 340 -37.36 15.39 21.91
C LYS A 340 -37.88 16.41 20.89
N GLU A 341 -37.49 17.68 21.02
CA GLU A 341 -37.85 18.75 20.07
C GLU A 341 -37.37 18.46 18.63
N GLU A 342 -36.14 17.97 18.47
CA GLU A 342 -35.61 17.61 17.14
C GLU A 342 -36.37 16.44 16.49
N GLU A 343 -36.85 15.48 17.29
CA GLU A 343 -37.59 14.34 16.78
C GLU A 343 -39.00 14.73 16.30
N GLU A 344 -39.65 15.65 17.02
CA GLU A 344 -40.95 16.21 16.63
C GLU A 344 -40.86 17.02 15.34
N GLY A 345 -39.84 17.88 15.21
CA GLY A 345 -39.59 18.63 13.98
C GLY A 345 -39.35 17.71 12.76
N ARG A 346 -38.75 16.53 12.95
CA ARG A 346 -38.58 15.53 11.87
C ARG A 346 -39.91 14.84 11.50
N LYS A 347 -40.81 14.62 12.45
CA LYS A 347 -42.14 14.03 12.20
C LYS A 347 -43.02 15.01 11.41
N GLU A 348 -42.94 16.31 11.71
CA GLU A 348 -43.70 17.35 11.03
C GLU A 348 -43.27 17.57 9.57
N ARG A 349 -41.95 17.70 9.32
CA ARG A 349 -41.40 17.79 7.95
C ARG A 349 -41.78 16.58 7.08
N LYS A 350 -41.95 15.39 7.66
CA LYS A 350 -42.44 14.19 6.95
C LYS A 350 -43.93 14.28 6.60
N LYS A 351 -44.76 14.83 7.48
CA LYS A 351 -46.20 15.07 7.21
C LYS A 351 -46.39 16.09 6.08
N GLU A 352 -45.60 17.15 6.08
CA GLU A 352 -45.65 18.21 5.06
C GLU A 352 -45.27 17.69 3.65
N ARG A 353 -44.17 16.93 3.55
CA ARG A 353 -43.76 16.28 2.29
C ARG A 353 -44.81 15.31 1.74
N LYS A 354 -45.57 14.63 2.61
CA LYS A 354 -46.70 13.77 2.20
C LYS A 354 -47.87 14.60 1.65
N LYS A 355 -48.22 15.74 2.27
CA LYS A 355 -49.26 16.67 1.78
C LYS A 355 -48.89 17.25 0.40
N GLU A 356 -47.62 17.63 0.21
CA GLU A 356 -47.14 18.20 -1.05
C GLU A 356 -47.18 17.19 -2.21
N ARG A 357 -46.83 15.91 -1.96
CA ARG A 357 -46.95 14.82 -2.94
C ARG A 357 -48.41 14.61 -3.38
N LYS A 358 -49.35 14.55 -2.43
CA LYS A 358 -50.80 14.43 -2.74
C LYS A 358 -51.32 15.62 -3.56
N LYS A 359 -50.86 16.84 -3.29
CA LYS A 359 -51.22 18.05 -4.08
C LYS A 359 -50.72 17.97 -5.52
N LYS A 360 -49.48 17.50 -5.74
CA LYS A 360 -48.90 17.30 -7.09
C LYS A 360 -49.62 16.21 -7.89
N GLU A 361 -50.06 15.13 -7.25
CA GLU A 361 -50.84 14.06 -7.90
C GLU A 361 -52.23 14.53 -8.32
N ARG A 362 -52.94 15.27 -7.47
CA ARG A 362 -54.24 15.87 -7.81
C ARG A 362 -54.14 16.84 -9.00
N LYS A 363 -53.05 17.64 -9.07
CA LYS A 363 -52.79 18.55 -10.20
C LYS A 363 -52.55 17.79 -11.51
N LYS A 364 -51.79 16.68 -11.47
CA LYS A 364 -51.57 15.79 -12.64
C LYS A 364 -52.84 15.07 -13.09
N LYS A 365 -53.74 14.70 -12.18
CA LYS A 365 -55.03 14.06 -12.52
C LYS A 365 -55.96 15.05 -13.24
N LYS A 366 -56.11 16.27 -12.72
CA LYS A 366 -56.90 17.35 -13.36
C LYS A 366 -56.38 17.74 -14.75
N GLU A 367 -55.05 17.75 -14.95
CA GLU A 367 -54.46 18.04 -16.26
C GLU A 367 -54.71 16.92 -17.29
N LYS A 368 -54.75 15.66 -16.85
CA LYS A 368 -55.11 14.52 -17.70
C LYS A 368 -56.58 14.52 -18.08
N GLU A 369 -57.47 14.98 -17.20
CA GLU A 369 -58.90 15.11 -17.47
C GLU A 369 -59.18 16.25 -18.47
N ARG A 370 -58.57 17.44 -18.30
CA ARG A 370 -58.64 18.53 -19.28
C ARG A 370 -58.16 18.13 -20.69
N LYS A 371 -57.15 17.26 -20.76
CA LYS A 371 -56.64 16.70 -22.03
C LYS A 371 -57.55 15.63 -22.65
N LYS A 372 -58.40 14.95 -21.85
CA LYS A 372 -59.43 14.02 -22.33
C LYS A 372 -60.67 14.76 -22.84
N GLU A 373 -61.01 15.89 -22.21
CA GLU A 373 -62.19 16.70 -22.56
C GLU A 373 -61.97 17.51 -23.86
N GLY A 374 -60.78 18.06 -24.07
CA GLY A 374 -60.41 18.73 -25.33
C GLY A 374 -60.35 17.82 -26.56
N ARG A 375 -60.44 16.49 -26.39
CA ARG A 375 -60.49 15.51 -27.48
C ARG A 375 -61.91 15.14 -27.93
N ARG A 376 -62.95 15.55 -27.20
CA ARG A 376 -64.36 15.22 -27.52
C ARG A 376 -65.10 16.28 -28.33
N ARG A 377 -64.46 17.41 -28.68
CA ARG A 377 -65.07 18.55 -29.41
C ARG A 377 -64.58 18.72 -30.85
N ARG A 378 -63.93 17.72 -31.46
CA ARG A 378 -63.45 17.79 -32.85
C ARG A 378 -63.70 16.50 -33.59
N GLU A 379 -64.96 16.15 -33.77
CA GLU A 379 -65.38 15.17 -34.78
C GLU A 379 -66.61 15.74 -35.49
N GLY A 380 -66.42 16.14 -36.74
CA GLY A 380 -67.45 16.70 -37.58
C GLY A 380 -66.85 17.40 -38.79
N GLY A 381 -66.62 16.66 -39.88
CA GLY A 381 -66.38 17.26 -41.18
C GLY A 381 -65.42 16.50 -42.11
N LYS A 382 -66.01 15.92 -43.16
CA LYS A 382 -65.45 15.77 -44.51
C LYS A 382 -64.53 14.56 -44.77
N ARG A 383 -65.16 13.55 -45.36
CA ARG A 383 -64.55 12.42 -46.07
C ARG A 383 -63.80 12.92 -47.31
N GLU A 384 -62.56 13.36 -47.12
CA GLU A 384 -61.44 13.23 -48.07
C GLU A 384 -60.10 13.69 -47.45
N GLU A 385 -60.13 14.57 -46.43
CA GLU A 385 -58.95 14.93 -45.63
C GLU A 385 -58.43 13.78 -44.74
N GLY A 386 -59.26 12.77 -44.46
CA GLY A 386 -58.93 11.65 -43.57
C GLY A 386 -57.72 10.80 -44.02
N ARG A 387 -57.36 10.77 -45.31
CA ARG A 387 -56.13 10.08 -45.75
C ARG A 387 -54.86 10.89 -45.45
N LYS A 388 -54.89 12.22 -45.62
CA LYS A 388 -53.77 13.12 -45.25
C LYS A 388 -53.63 13.23 -43.73
N GLU A 389 -54.74 13.23 -43.00
CA GLU A 389 -54.72 13.28 -41.54
C GLU A 389 -54.29 11.95 -40.91
N ARG A 390 -54.71 10.78 -41.45
CA ARG A 390 -54.17 9.47 -41.03
C ARG A 390 -52.67 9.35 -41.28
N ARG A 391 -52.14 9.92 -42.37
CA ARG A 391 -50.69 9.99 -42.62
C ARG A 391 -49.99 10.86 -41.57
N LYS A 392 -50.50 12.08 -41.29
CA LYS A 392 -49.96 12.96 -40.23
C LYS A 392 -50.08 12.37 -38.82
N GLU A 393 -51.16 11.63 -38.53
CA GLU A 393 -51.34 10.96 -37.25
C GLU A 393 -50.40 9.75 -37.10
N ASN A 394 -50.20 8.97 -38.16
CA ASN A 394 -49.21 7.90 -38.19
C ASN A 394 -47.79 8.44 -38.03
N GLU A 395 -47.43 9.56 -38.67
CA GLU A 395 -46.16 10.24 -38.44
C GLU A 395 -46.01 10.72 -36.99
N ARG A 396 -47.06 11.29 -36.39
CA ARG A 396 -47.06 11.69 -34.97
C ARG A 396 -46.90 10.48 -34.05
N LYS A 397 -47.58 9.36 -34.34
CA LYS A 397 -47.44 8.09 -33.60
C LYS A 397 -46.04 7.51 -33.75
N GLU A 398 -45.47 7.57 -34.95
CA GLU A 398 -44.10 7.11 -35.21
C GLU A 398 -43.05 8.00 -34.53
N LYS A 399 -43.25 9.32 -34.52
CA LYS A 399 -42.39 10.27 -33.81
C LYS A 399 -42.43 10.02 -32.30
N ARG A 400 -43.62 9.78 -31.72
CA ARG A 400 -43.76 9.37 -30.30
C ARG A 400 -43.09 8.03 -30.01
N ARG A 401 -43.18 7.05 -30.93
CA ARG A 401 -42.46 5.75 -30.80
C ARG A 401 -40.94 5.94 -30.87
N LYS A 402 -40.44 6.80 -31.76
CA LYS A 402 -39.01 7.15 -31.87
C LYS A 402 -38.51 7.88 -30.62
N GLU A 403 -39.29 8.82 -30.07
CA GLU A 403 -38.98 9.51 -28.82
C GLU A 403 -38.99 8.55 -27.62
N GLY A 404 -39.99 7.68 -27.51
CA GLY A 404 -40.05 6.65 -26.47
C GLY A 404 -38.88 5.65 -26.55
N ARG A 405 -38.42 5.29 -27.75
CA ARG A 405 -37.19 4.49 -27.93
C ARG A 405 -35.94 5.25 -27.46
N LYS A 406 -35.80 6.54 -27.81
CA LYS A 406 -34.70 7.39 -27.34
C LYS A 406 -34.71 7.57 -25.82
N GLU A 407 -35.88 7.67 -25.21
CA GLU A 407 -36.02 7.79 -23.75
C GLU A 407 -35.65 6.48 -23.05
N LYS A 408 -36.17 5.33 -23.51
CA LYS A 408 -35.76 4.00 -23.02
C LYS A 408 -34.25 3.77 -23.17
N GLU A 409 -33.65 4.22 -24.28
CA GLU A 409 -32.20 4.12 -24.47
C GLU A 409 -31.42 5.01 -23.50
N LYS A 410 -31.89 6.24 -23.23
CA LYS A 410 -31.30 7.11 -22.21
C LYS A 410 -31.42 6.50 -20.82
N GLU A 411 -32.53 5.83 -20.51
CA GLU A 411 -32.75 5.14 -19.24
C GLU A 411 -31.80 3.95 -19.08
N ARG A 412 -31.68 3.09 -20.09
CA ARG A 412 -30.68 2.00 -20.14
C ARG A 412 -29.25 2.52 -19.96
N LYS A 413 -28.90 3.65 -20.59
CA LYS A 413 -27.59 4.31 -20.41
C LYS A 413 -27.39 4.83 -18.98
N LYS A 414 -28.44 5.34 -18.32
CA LYS A 414 -28.38 5.78 -16.92
C LYS A 414 -28.25 4.59 -15.97
N GLU A 415 -28.96 3.49 -16.20
CA GLU A 415 -28.83 2.25 -15.44
C GLU A 415 -27.46 1.62 -15.60
N GLY A 416 -26.94 1.50 -16.82
CA GLY A 416 -25.58 1.01 -17.06
C GLY A 416 -24.52 1.86 -16.37
N LYS A 417 -24.69 3.19 -16.33
CA LYS A 417 -23.81 4.07 -15.53
C LYS A 417 -23.93 3.84 -14.02
N LYS A 418 -25.15 3.56 -13.49
CA LYS A 418 -25.35 3.21 -12.07
C LYS A 418 -24.70 1.87 -11.73
N GLN A 419 -24.85 0.86 -12.58
CA GLN A 419 -24.23 -0.46 -12.41
C GLN A 419 -22.70 -0.35 -12.40
N ARG A 420 -22.10 0.33 -13.39
CA ARG A 420 -20.64 0.58 -13.41
C ARG A 420 -20.13 1.33 -12.18
N ARG A 421 -20.91 2.29 -11.65
CA ARG A 421 -20.57 2.98 -10.39
C ARG A 421 -20.65 2.06 -9.18
N GLN A 422 -21.60 1.13 -9.15
CA GLN A 422 -21.71 0.14 -8.07
C GLN A 422 -20.59 -0.90 -8.15
N GLU A 423 -20.27 -1.41 -9.34
CA GLU A 423 -19.13 -2.31 -9.57
C GLU A 423 -17.81 -1.65 -9.18
N GLY A 424 -17.54 -0.43 -9.66
CA GLY A 424 -16.32 0.29 -9.27
C GLY A 424 -16.23 0.59 -7.77
N ARG A 425 -17.37 0.70 -7.05
CA ARG A 425 -17.37 0.78 -5.58
C ARG A 425 -17.06 -0.56 -4.92
N LYS A 426 -17.55 -1.69 -5.46
CA LYS A 426 -17.23 -3.04 -4.97
C LYS A 426 -15.75 -3.34 -5.16
N GLU A 427 -15.19 -3.09 -6.34
CA GLU A 427 -13.76 -3.28 -6.63
C GLU A 427 -12.86 -2.44 -5.72
N ARG A 428 -13.23 -1.18 -5.45
CA ARG A 428 -12.47 -0.33 -4.51
C ARG A 428 -12.48 -0.91 -3.09
N LYS A 429 -13.63 -1.38 -2.60
CA LYS A 429 -13.75 -2.00 -1.27
C LYS A 429 -12.97 -3.31 -1.18
N GLU A 430 -12.95 -4.10 -2.24
CA GLU A 430 -12.19 -5.34 -2.30
C GLU A 430 -10.68 -5.08 -2.34
N GLY A 431 -10.25 -4.09 -3.13
CA GLY A 431 -8.87 -3.64 -3.18
C GLY A 431 -8.35 -3.13 -1.83
N THR A 432 -9.18 -2.39 -1.05
CA THR A 432 -8.80 -1.96 0.30
C THR A 432 -8.71 -3.14 1.27
N ARG A 433 -9.65 -4.09 1.21
CA ARG A 433 -9.62 -5.32 2.04
C ARG A 433 -8.39 -6.17 1.75
N LYS A 434 -8.00 -6.33 0.47
CA LYS A 434 -6.80 -7.09 0.09
C LYS A 434 -5.53 -6.44 0.63
N LYS A 435 -5.39 -5.12 0.49
CA LYS A 435 -4.25 -4.37 1.06
C LYS A 435 -4.19 -4.43 2.58
N GLU A 436 -5.34 -4.40 3.25
CA GLU A 436 -5.39 -4.53 4.72
C GLU A 436 -4.96 -5.93 5.17
N LYS A 437 -5.40 -6.99 4.47
CA LYS A 437 -4.93 -8.37 4.73
C LYS A 437 -3.43 -8.50 4.53
N GLU A 438 -2.88 -7.89 3.47
CA GLU A 438 -1.43 -7.87 3.20
C GLU A 438 -0.67 -7.16 4.33
N ARG A 439 -1.14 -5.98 4.77
CA ARG A 439 -0.56 -5.27 5.94
C ARG A 439 -0.64 -6.09 7.23
N LYS A 440 -1.72 -6.85 7.46
CA LYS A 440 -1.85 -7.74 8.63
C LYS A 440 -0.83 -8.89 8.56
N LYS A 441 -0.60 -9.45 7.36
CA LYS A 441 0.47 -10.44 7.15
C LYS A 441 1.85 -9.86 7.41
N GLU A 442 2.15 -8.67 6.87
CA GLU A 442 3.41 -7.96 7.11
C GLU A 442 3.64 -7.67 8.61
N ARG A 443 2.60 -7.23 9.33
CA ARG A 443 2.67 -7.05 10.79
C ARG A 443 2.96 -8.37 11.51
N LYS A 444 2.28 -9.45 11.16
CA LYS A 444 2.51 -10.77 11.77
C LYS A 444 3.94 -11.26 11.53
N THR A 445 4.48 -11.07 10.32
CA THR A 445 5.89 -11.41 10.03
C THR A 445 6.87 -10.53 10.79
N PHE A 446 6.56 -9.24 10.95
CA PHE A 446 7.38 -8.31 11.71
C PHE A 446 7.43 -8.66 13.20
N TYR A 447 6.28 -8.97 13.82
CA TYR A 447 6.24 -9.42 15.21
C TYR A 447 6.99 -10.75 15.42
N LYS A 448 6.89 -11.69 14.47
CA LYS A 448 7.66 -12.95 14.53
C LYS A 448 9.17 -12.69 14.47
N ALA A 449 9.62 -11.75 13.63
CA ALA A 449 11.02 -11.35 13.55
C ALA A 449 11.50 -10.66 14.83
N LEU A 450 10.70 -9.75 15.41
CA LEU A 450 11.02 -9.11 16.69
C LEU A 450 11.11 -10.12 17.84
N SER A 451 10.16 -11.07 17.91
CA SER A 451 10.19 -12.13 18.91
C SER A 451 11.43 -13.02 18.78
N SER A 452 11.83 -13.36 17.55
CA SER A 452 13.07 -14.09 17.28
C SER A 452 14.30 -13.28 17.69
N HIS A 453 14.38 -12.00 17.33
CA HIS A 453 15.47 -11.11 17.72
C HIS A 453 15.59 -11.01 19.24
N PHE A 454 14.48 -10.82 19.94
CA PHE A 454 14.46 -10.75 21.40
C PHE A 454 14.93 -12.06 22.05
N SER A 455 14.61 -13.22 21.46
CA SER A 455 15.12 -14.51 21.92
C SER A 455 16.63 -14.69 21.71
N ILE A 456 17.20 -14.05 20.67
CA ILE A 456 18.64 -14.06 20.40
C ILE A 456 19.35 -13.14 21.39
N VAL A 457 18.81 -11.94 21.62
CA VAL A 457 19.35 -10.98 22.61
C VAL A 457 19.38 -11.60 24.00
N ARG A 458 18.32 -12.28 24.43
CA ARG A 458 18.30 -13.00 25.72
C ARG A 458 19.36 -14.09 25.81
N ARG A 459 19.58 -14.85 24.74
CA ARG A 459 20.62 -15.89 24.69
C ARG A 459 22.04 -15.29 24.71
N SER A 460 22.26 -14.18 24.01
CA SER A 460 23.54 -13.47 24.05
C SER A 460 23.84 -12.94 25.45
N LYS A 461 22.84 -12.33 26.11
CA LYS A 461 22.99 -11.82 27.47
C LYS A 461 23.36 -12.93 28.47
N ALA A 462 22.70 -14.09 28.37
CA ALA A 462 23.04 -15.25 29.20
C ALA A 462 24.47 -15.77 28.93
N ALA A 463 24.91 -15.79 27.66
CA ALA A 463 26.27 -16.18 27.32
C ALA A 463 27.33 -15.17 27.81
N ASP A 464 27.01 -13.87 27.81
CA ASP A 464 27.88 -12.83 28.36
C ASP A 464 27.99 -12.93 29.88
N GLU A 465 26.89 -13.22 30.57
CA GLU A 465 26.88 -13.50 32.02
C GLU A 465 27.73 -14.74 32.36
N GLU A 466 27.67 -15.80 31.56
CA GLU A 466 28.51 -17.00 31.73
C GLU A 466 30.01 -16.70 31.53
N ARG A 467 30.36 -15.91 30.49
CA ARG A 467 31.74 -15.47 30.26
C ARG A 467 32.26 -14.60 31.40
N SER A 468 31.42 -13.71 31.93
CA SER A 468 31.73 -12.88 33.09
C SER A 468 31.94 -13.71 34.37
N HIS A 469 31.17 -14.78 34.56
CA HIS A 469 31.36 -15.72 35.68
C HIS A 469 32.72 -16.44 35.56
N LYS A 470 33.02 -17.03 34.39
CA LYS A 470 34.31 -17.71 34.14
C LYS A 470 35.52 -16.77 34.32
N ALA A 471 35.39 -15.52 33.88
CA ALA A 471 36.44 -14.52 34.07
C ALA A 471 36.66 -14.17 35.56
N ARG A 472 35.60 -14.14 36.37
CA ARG A 472 35.70 -13.95 37.83
C ARG A 472 36.36 -15.16 38.50
N GLU A 473 35.93 -16.36 38.15
CA GLU A 473 36.50 -17.62 38.66
C GLU A 473 38.01 -17.71 38.38
N ALA A 474 38.44 -17.41 37.15
CA ALA A 474 39.87 -17.39 36.80
C ALA A 474 40.68 -16.37 37.61
N ARG A 475 40.12 -15.19 37.92
CA ARG A 475 40.78 -14.18 38.77
C ARG A 475 40.89 -14.67 40.21
N ASP A 476 39.85 -15.29 40.73
CA ASP A 476 39.84 -15.82 42.09
C ASP A 476 40.81 -17.00 42.23
N ASP A 477 40.89 -17.86 41.22
CA ASP A 477 41.88 -18.94 41.18
C ASP A 477 43.31 -18.40 41.12
N TYR A 478 43.58 -17.39 40.29
CA TYR A 478 44.87 -16.73 40.28
C TYR A 478 45.21 -16.13 41.65
N ARG A 479 44.24 -15.48 42.31
CA ARG A 479 44.40 -14.93 43.65
C ARG A 479 44.70 -16.03 44.69
N ARG A 480 44.01 -17.17 44.61
CA ARG A 480 44.29 -18.35 45.46
C ARG A 480 45.68 -18.93 45.22
N HIS A 481 46.11 -19.03 43.96
CA HIS A 481 47.45 -19.52 43.59
C HIS A 481 48.54 -18.56 44.05
N SER A 482 48.35 -17.25 43.88
CA SER A 482 49.27 -16.21 44.37
C SER A 482 49.41 -16.27 45.89
N LEU A 483 48.31 -16.37 46.63
CA LEU A 483 48.35 -16.51 48.09
C LEU A 483 49.04 -17.80 48.53
N ARG A 484 48.82 -18.92 47.82
CA ARG A 484 49.55 -20.17 48.07
C ARG A 484 51.04 -20.05 47.76
N ALA A 485 51.41 -19.36 46.68
CA ALA A 485 52.80 -19.11 46.33
C ALA A 485 53.51 -18.21 47.36
N ILE A 486 52.85 -17.15 47.84
CA ILE A 486 53.38 -16.30 48.91
C ILE A 486 53.57 -17.10 50.20
N ARG A 487 52.62 -17.98 50.56
CA ARG A 487 52.78 -18.88 51.70
C ARG A 487 53.95 -19.85 51.51
N LYS A 488 54.09 -20.45 50.32
CA LYS A 488 55.21 -21.35 49.99
C LYS A 488 56.56 -20.62 49.94
N GLY A 489 56.61 -19.39 49.43
CA GLY A 489 57.80 -18.55 49.39
C GLY A 489 58.23 -18.12 50.79
N LYS A 490 57.30 -17.73 51.66
CA LYS A 490 57.59 -17.51 53.09
C LYS A 490 58.09 -18.79 53.79
N VAL A 491 57.59 -19.96 53.42
CA VAL A 491 58.12 -21.24 53.93
C VAL A 491 59.52 -21.53 53.38
N ALA A 492 59.83 -21.16 52.13
CA ALA A 492 61.17 -21.30 51.56
C ALA A 492 62.18 -20.32 52.20
N ASP A 493 61.78 -19.08 52.45
CA ASP A 493 62.63 -18.09 53.13
C ASP A 493 62.86 -18.47 54.60
N LEU A 494 61.85 -19.02 55.30
CA LEU A 494 62.00 -19.57 56.65
C LEU A 494 62.81 -20.87 56.66
N SER A 495 62.70 -21.73 55.64
CA SER A 495 63.50 -22.94 55.50
C SER A 495 64.97 -22.62 55.23
N ASN A 496 65.26 -21.59 54.45
CA ASN A 496 66.61 -21.07 54.26
C ASN A 496 67.12 -20.40 55.53
N LEU A 497 66.27 -19.71 56.29
CA LEU A 497 66.65 -19.11 57.57
C LEU A 497 66.93 -20.18 58.64
N PHE A 498 66.23 -21.31 58.63
CA PHE A 498 66.51 -22.44 59.52
C PHE A 498 67.75 -23.24 59.10
N GLN A 499 68.08 -23.33 57.80
CA GLN A 499 69.34 -23.90 57.33
C GLN A 499 70.53 -22.94 57.59
N ALA A 500 70.33 -21.63 57.46
CA ALA A 500 71.36 -20.62 57.74
C ALA A 500 71.59 -20.39 59.24
N ALA A 501 70.55 -20.54 60.06
CA ALA A 501 70.64 -20.52 61.53
C ALA A 501 70.95 -21.90 62.13
N GLY A 502 71.28 -22.89 61.30
CA GLY A 502 71.93 -24.14 61.68
C GLY A 502 73.34 -23.88 62.21
N LEU A 503 73.37 -23.43 63.46
CA LEU A 503 74.48 -23.34 64.39
C LEU A 503 75.61 -24.35 64.09
N ASN A 504 76.68 -23.88 63.44
CA ASN A 504 78.03 -24.14 63.93
C ASN A 504 78.21 -23.25 65.18
N VAL A 505 77.87 -23.80 66.34
CA VAL A 505 78.22 -23.25 67.65
C VAL A 505 79.39 -24.06 68.15
N GLU A 506 80.58 -23.47 68.10
CA GLU A 506 81.52 -23.46 69.22
C GLU A 506 82.43 -22.22 69.07
N GLN A 507 82.15 -21.23 69.93
CA GLN A 507 83.11 -20.35 70.62
C GLN A 507 83.94 -19.39 69.72
N GLU A 508 84.15 -18.11 70.01
CA GLU A 508 84.66 -17.50 71.23
C GLU A 508 84.42 -15.98 71.12
N THR A 509 83.72 -15.39 72.08
CA THR A 509 84.25 -14.63 73.23
C THR A 509 84.66 -13.17 72.96
N LYS A 510 84.09 -12.32 73.84
CA LYS A 510 84.62 -11.04 74.34
C LYS A 510 84.53 -9.84 73.41
N LEU A 511 83.61 -8.94 73.76
CA LEU A 511 83.81 -7.52 74.12
C LEU A 511 82.43 -6.85 74.03
N ALA A 512 81.71 -6.68 75.14
CA ALA A 512 81.73 -5.46 75.93
C ALA A 512 81.45 -4.19 75.10
N ASN A 513 80.21 -3.67 75.15
CA ASN A 513 79.96 -2.29 75.59
C ASN A 513 78.46 -1.92 75.58
N SER A 514 78.13 -1.12 76.58
CA SER A 514 76.86 -0.55 77.02
C SER A 514 76.06 0.24 75.99
N CYS A 515 74.71 0.17 76.05
CA CYS A 515 73.81 1.32 76.28
C CYS A 515 72.35 0.82 76.36
N THR A 516 71.74 0.79 77.55
CA THR A 516 70.83 1.81 78.13
C THR A 516 69.50 1.96 77.39
N ILE A 517 68.42 1.47 78.02
CA ILE A 517 67.00 1.70 77.69
C ILE A 517 66.68 3.20 77.90
N PRO A 518 65.67 3.79 77.22
CA PRO A 518 64.37 3.89 77.90
C PRO A 518 63.14 3.80 76.98
N SER A 519 62.03 3.44 77.63
CA SER A 519 60.66 3.51 77.12
C SER A 519 60.26 4.93 76.72
N LEU A 520 59.44 5.06 75.68
CA LEU A 520 58.59 6.23 75.43
C LEU A 520 57.27 5.80 74.75
N ASN A 521 56.20 6.43 75.22
CA ASN A 521 54.80 6.23 74.86
C ASN A 521 54.39 6.95 73.55
N VAL A 522 53.15 6.64 73.13
CA VAL A 522 52.20 7.47 72.33
C VAL A 522 52.35 7.43 70.81
N ALA A 523 51.26 6.99 70.14
CA ALA A 523 50.46 7.77 69.17
C ALA A 523 49.87 6.88 68.06
N THR A 524 48.57 7.07 67.81
CA THR A 524 47.83 6.64 66.63
C THR A 524 48.44 7.20 65.33
N PRO A 525 48.18 6.57 64.16
CA PRO A 525 48.23 7.29 62.91
C PRO A 525 46.88 7.35 62.18
N VAL A 526 46.68 8.54 61.66
CA VAL A 526 45.62 9.08 60.82
C VAL A 526 45.77 8.61 59.36
N SER A 527 44.62 8.40 58.71
CA SER A 527 44.29 8.61 57.28
C SER A 527 45.44 8.81 56.27
N VAL A 528 45.57 7.86 55.33
CA VAL A 528 46.13 8.11 53.98
C VAL A 528 45.30 7.36 52.93
N ARG A 529 44.25 7.99 52.41
CA ARG A 529 43.56 7.57 51.16
C ARG A 529 43.34 8.78 50.26
N ALA A 530 44.44 9.43 49.90
CA ALA A 530 44.45 10.57 48.99
C ALA A 530 45.71 10.59 48.11
N GLN A 531 45.93 9.58 47.25
CA GLN A 531 46.96 9.62 46.19
C GLN A 531 46.62 8.76 44.94
N LYS A 532 45.36 8.75 44.48
CA LYS A 532 45.02 8.06 43.21
C LYS A 532 44.15 8.85 42.22
N LYS A 533 43.73 10.08 42.54
CA LYS A 533 42.85 10.89 41.66
C LYS A 533 43.58 11.94 40.80
N GLU A 534 44.89 12.11 40.95
CA GLU A 534 45.63 13.16 40.24
C GLU A 534 46.27 12.69 38.92
N ARG A 535 46.54 11.38 38.76
CA ARG A 535 47.15 10.82 37.53
C ARG A 535 46.20 10.63 36.35
N GLU A 536 44.88 10.74 36.54
CA GLU A 536 43.91 10.64 35.43
C GLU A 536 43.61 11.99 34.77
N ARG A 537 43.74 13.11 35.49
CA ARG A 537 43.46 14.46 34.95
C ARG A 537 44.55 15.01 34.01
N GLU A 538 45.75 14.42 34.02
CA GLU A 538 46.87 14.87 33.19
C GLU A 538 46.89 14.22 31.78
N ARG A 539 46.16 13.11 31.57
CA ARG A 539 46.04 12.46 30.24
C ARG A 539 45.07 13.16 29.30
N GLU A 540 44.05 13.82 29.83
CA GLU A 540 42.98 14.43 29.03
C GLU A 540 43.39 15.77 28.38
N ARG A 541 44.46 16.41 28.87
CA ARG A 541 44.92 17.72 28.36
C ARG A 541 45.86 17.65 27.15
N ARG A 542 46.18 16.46 26.61
CA ARG A 542 47.15 16.30 25.50
C ARG A 542 46.56 15.98 24.11
N GLU A 543 45.26 15.79 23.96
CA GLU A 543 44.66 15.43 22.65
C GLU A 543 43.91 16.57 21.94
N GLY A 544 43.83 17.78 22.51
CA GLY A 544 43.14 18.92 21.91
C GLY A 544 44.08 19.99 21.35
N GLY A 545 44.72 19.75 20.20
CA GLY A 545 45.49 20.82 19.56
C GLY A 545 46.21 20.47 18.26
N ARG A 546 45.51 20.55 17.12
CA ARG A 546 46.04 20.99 15.80
C ARG A 546 45.00 20.80 14.70
N GLU A 547 44.44 21.90 14.21
CA GLU A 547 44.44 22.31 12.79
C GLU A 547 43.52 23.52 12.59
N GLU A 548 44.11 24.69 12.76
CA GLU A 548 43.61 25.97 12.27
C GLU A 548 44.49 26.36 11.08
N GLY A 549 43.88 26.65 9.92
CA GLY A 549 44.54 27.41 8.86
C GLY A 549 44.21 27.01 7.42
N ARG A 550 43.10 27.52 6.86
CA ARG A 550 43.11 28.16 5.53
C ARG A 550 41.85 28.98 5.28
N LYS A 551 42.00 30.32 5.23
CA LYS A 551 41.02 31.29 4.73
C LYS A 551 41.24 31.51 3.23
N GLU A 552 40.17 31.48 2.44
CA GLU A 552 39.97 32.22 1.18
C GLU A 552 38.49 31.98 0.79
N GLY A 553 37.58 32.92 0.57
CA GLY A 553 37.65 34.32 0.19
C GLY A 553 36.68 34.52 -0.98
N ARG A 554 35.38 34.82 -0.74
CA ARG A 554 34.55 35.52 -1.74
C ARG A 554 33.29 36.15 -1.14
N ARG A 555 33.33 37.48 -1.03
CA ARG A 555 32.19 38.38 -0.82
C ARG A 555 31.43 38.58 -2.15
N LYS A 556 30.11 38.78 -2.05
CA LYS A 556 29.28 39.85 -2.66
C LYS A 556 27.86 39.68 -2.09
N GLU A 557 27.43 40.58 -1.20
CA GLU A 557 26.47 41.69 -1.48
C GLU A 557 25.10 41.14 -1.91
N GLY A 558 23.95 41.37 -1.28
CA GLY A 558 23.50 42.40 -0.33
C GLY A 558 22.13 42.88 -0.82
N THR A 559 21.04 42.64 -0.08
CA THR A 559 19.74 43.39 -0.06
C THR A 559 18.86 42.76 1.04
N GLU A 560 18.84 43.29 2.25
CA GLU A 560 18.01 44.40 2.77
C GLU A 560 16.48 44.23 2.68
N GLY A 561 15.84 44.44 3.84
CA GLY A 561 14.43 44.82 4.00
C GLY A 561 13.50 43.62 4.26
N GLY A 562 13.08 43.30 5.49
CA GLY A 562 12.60 44.18 6.54
C GLY A 562 11.07 44.14 6.58
N ARG A 563 10.49 43.49 7.60
CA ARG A 563 9.22 43.86 8.26
C ARG A 563 8.90 42.88 9.37
N GLU A 564 9.37 43.23 10.56
CA GLU A 564 8.62 42.99 11.79
C GLU A 564 7.21 43.58 11.67
N ARG A 565 6.23 42.86 12.20
CA ARG A 565 5.27 43.39 13.18
C ARG A 565 4.45 42.25 13.77
N GLU A 566 4.74 42.03 15.04
CA GLU A 566 3.78 41.85 16.13
C GLU A 566 2.31 41.66 15.74
N ARG A 567 1.71 40.59 16.27
CA ARG A 567 0.44 40.68 16.97
C ARG A 567 0.29 39.53 17.96
N LYS A 568 0.38 39.90 19.24
CA LYS A 568 -0.13 39.15 20.37
C LYS A 568 -1.62 38.86 20.21
N GLU A 569 -2.07 37.96 21.08
CA GLU A 569 -3.37 38.01 21.74
C GLU A 569 -4.54 37.21 21.14
N GLY A 570 -4.83 36.10 21.82
CA GLY A 570 -6.15 35.87 22.38
C GLY A 570 -7.27 35.44 21.44
N ARG A 571 -7.73 34.20 21.57
CA ARG A 571 -9.05 33.95 22.19
C ARG A 571 -9.39 32.46 22.27
N LYS A 572 -9.62 32.04 23.51
CA LYS A 572 -10.49 30.93 23.88
C LYS A 572 -11.87 31.09 23.24
N GLY A 573 -12.46 29.94 22.89
CA GLY A 573 -13.88 29.70 23.08
C GLY A 573 -14.81 29.86 21.87
N GLY A 574 -15.76 28.93 21.76
CA GLY A 574 -17.08 29.26 21.22
C GLY A 574 -17.59 28.43 20.05
N ARG A 575 -18.02 27.20 20.35
CA ARG A 575 -19.44 26.79 20.24
C ARG A 575 -20.30 27.66 19.30
N ARG A 576 -20.76 27.09 18.17
CA ARG A 576 -22.19 26.97 17.79
C ARG A 576 -22.36 26.40 16.38
N GLU A 577 -22.85 25.17 16.33
CA GLU A 577 -23.94 24.80 15.45
C GLU A 577 -25.06 25.84 15.54
N ARG A 578 -25.48 26.37 14.39
CA ARG A 578 -26.88 26.69 14.08
C ARG A 578 -27.04 26.87 12.58
N GLY A 579 -28.01 26.16 12.02
CA GLY A 579 -28.40 26.25 10.62
C GLY A 579 -29.06 27.59 10.29
N ARG A 580 -29.18 27.83 8.98
CA ARG A 580 -30.13 28.79 8.43
C ARG A 580 -30.69 28.24 7.13
N GLU A 581 -31.90 27.69 7.25
CA GLU A 581 -32.92 27.64 6.22
C GLU A 581 -33.43 29.07 6.02
N GLU A 582 -33.38 29.61 4.79
CA GLU A 582 -34.51 30.30 4.14
C GLU A 582 -34.08 30.91 2.80
N GLY A 583 -34.88 30.64 1.76
CA GLY A 583 -34.75 31.27 0.46
C GLY A 583 -35.57 32.55 0.37
N ARG A 584 -35.19 33.43 -0.55
CA ARG A 584 -36.12 34.39 -1.16
C ARG A 584 -35.87 34.50 -2.66
N ARG A 585 -36.99 34.46 -3.38
CA ARG A 585 -37.17 34.62 -4.82
C ARG A 585 -36.64 35.97 -5.31
N LYS A 586 -36.26 36.04 -6.58
CA LYS A 586 -36.75 37.05 -7.54
C LYS A 586 -36.52 36.57 -8.96
N GLU A 587 -37.61 36.19 -9.60
CA GLU A 587 -37.82 36.31 -11.05
C GLU A 587 -37.94 37.81 -11.40
N GLU A 588 -37.77 38.09 -12.70
CA GLU A 588 -38.02 39.35 -13.43
C GLU A 588 -36.84 40.30 -13.63
N ARG A 589 -36.21 40.18 -14.81
CA ARG A 589 -36.21 41.25 -15.81
C ARG A 589 -35.93 40.69 -17.20
N LYS A 590 -36.84 40.96 -18.12
CA LYS A 590 -36.70 40.79 -19.57
C LYS A 590 -35.81 41.90 -20.14
N GLU A 591 -35.37 41.65 -21.36
CA GLU A 591 -35.22 42.64 -22.43
C GLU A 591 -33.97 43.53 -22.47
N GLY A 592 -33.40 43.63 -23.68
CA GLY A 592 -32.38 44.60 -24.05
C GLY A 592 -30.98 44.02 -24.20
N ARG A 593 -30.64 43.54 -25.40
CA ARG A 593 -29.60 44.15 -26.26
C ARG A 593 -29.39 43.28 -27.51
N LYS A 594 -30.11 43.63 -28.57
CA LYS A 594 -29.61 43.48 -29.95
C LYS A 594 -28.45 44.47 -30.13
N GLU A 595 -27.64 44.19 -31.14
CA GLU A 595 -26.61 45.01 -31.79
C GLU A 595 -25.14 44.85 -31.41
N ARG A 596 -24.36 44.73 -32.49
CA ARG A 596 -22.92 44.90 -32.68
C ARG A 596 -21.98 43.82 -32.15
N ARG A 597 -21.71 42.84 -33.01
CA ARG A 597 -20.39 42.76 -33.66
C ARG A 597 -20.46 41.90 -34.92
N GLU A 598 -20.72 42.60 -36.03
CA GLU A 598 -20.16 42.25 -37.33
C GLU A 598 -18.63 42.33 -37.25
N GLY A 599 -17.95 41.52 -38.08
CA GLY A 599 -16.50 41.61 -38.31
C GLY A 599 -15.78 40.30 -38.03
N GLY A 600 -15.48 39.54 -39.08
CA GLY A 600 -14.61 38.36 -39.02
C GLY A 600 -15.00 37.18 -39.90
N ARG A 601 -15.41 37.45 -41.16
CA ARG A 601 -15.35 36.46 -42.24
C ARG A 601 -13.90 36.40 -42.73
N GLU A 602 -13.31 35.23 -42.73
CA GLU A 602 -12.39 34.75 -43.77
C GLU A 602 -12.33 33.21 -43.65
N ARG A 603 -13.17 32.50 -44.41
CA ARG A 603 -12.82 31.86 -45.68
C ARG A 603 -11.52 31.04 -45.63
N LYS A 604 -11.66 29.72 -45.44
CA LYS A 604 -11.06 28.74 -46.37
C LYS A 604 -12.10 27.66 -46.68
N GLU A 605 -12.73 27.84 -47.82
CA GLU A 605 -13.41 26.81 -48.61
C GLU A 605 -12.41 25.73 -49.03
N GLY A 606 -12.86 24.49 -49.08
CA GLY A 606 -12.05 23.39 -49.57
C GLY A 606 -12.71 22.03 -49.42
N ARG A 607 -13.65 21.74 -50.33
CA ARG A 607 -13.95 20.40 -50.87
C ARG A 607 -14.76 19.42 -49.99
N LYS A 608 -16.07 19.43 -50.22
CA LYS A 608 -16.91 18.22 -50.15
C LYS A 608 -16.72 17.44 -51.45
N GLU A 609 -16.55 16.12 -51.41
CA GLU A 609 -17.29 15.17 -52.26
C GLU A 609 -16.84 13.71 -52.02
N GLY A 610 -17.80 12.79 -52.09
CA GLY A 610 -17.53 11.39 -52.44
C GLY A 610 -17.38 10.37 -51.30
N ARG A 611 -18.52 9.83 -50.84
CA ARG A 611 -18.83 8.38 -50.74
C ARG A 611 -19.79 8.07 -49.59
N LYS A 612 -21.08 8.13 -49.91
CA LYS A 612 -22.09 7.18 -49.41
C LYS A 612 -22.25 6.10 -50.47
N LYS A 613 -21.99 4.84 -50.12
CA LYS A 613 -22.78 3.65 -50.50
C LYS A 613 -22.14 2.39 -49.92
N GLU A 614 -23.01 1.47 -49.53
CA GLU A 614 -22.81 0.03 -49.35
C GLU A 614 -21.93 -0.48 -48.20
N ARG A 615 -22.61 -0.87 -47.10
CA ARG A 615 -22.51 -2.26 -46.60
C ARG A 615 -23.69 -2.59 -45.69
N LYS A 616 -24.74 -3.15 -46.31
CA LYS A 616 -25.60 -4.14 -45.66
C LYS A 616 -24.97 -5.52 -45.88
N GLU A 617 -25.39 -6.46 -45.05
CA GLU A 617 -25.13 -7.92 -45.11
C GLU A 617 -23.92 -8.46 -44.34
N GLY A 618 -24.18 -9.52 -43.57
CA GLY A 618 -23.17 -10.32 -42.87
C GLY A 618 -23.31 -10.42 -41.34
N LYS A 619 -24.52 -10.62 -40.79
CA LYS A 619 -24.68 -11.07 -39.40
C LYS A 619 -25.07 -12.55 -39.38
N LYS A 620 -24.10 -13.43 -39.63
CA LYS A 620 -24.26 -14.88 -39.46
C LYS A 620 -24.38 -15.20 -37.96
N LYS A 621 -25.42 -15.96 -37.64
CA LYS A 621 -25.71 -16.57 -36.34
C LYS A 621 -24.59 -17.57 -36.01
N GLY A 622 -23.85 -17.35 -34.93
CA GLY A 622 -23.03 -18.39 -34.31
C GLY A 622 -23.94 -19.22 -33.41
N GLY A 623 -24.31 -20.40 -33.89
CA GLY A 623 -25.03 -21.43 -33.14
C GLY A 623 -24.17 -21.97 -32.01
N ARG A 624 -24.83 -22.16 -30.88
CA ARG A 624 -24.36 -22.83 -29.67
C ARG A 624 -24.41 -24.33 -29.96
N LYS A 625 -23.26 -25.00 -30.08
CA LYS A 625 -23.18 -26.47 -29.97
C LYS A 625 -22.97 -26.80 -28.49
N GLU A 626 -23.98 -27.40 -27.89
CA GLU A 626 -23.82 -28.28 -26.74
C GLU A 626 -23.35 -29.63 -27.31
N GLU A 627 -22.12 -30.01 -27.02
CA GLU A 627 -21.67 -31.40 -26.93
C GLU A 627 -21.82 -31.73 -25.43
N GLY A 628 -22.50 -32.79 -25.01
CA GLY A 628 -22.41 -34.16 -25.50
C GLY A 628 -21.99 -34.95 -24.26
N ARG A 629 -22.96 -35.63 -23.67
CA ARG A 629 -22.84 -36.48 -22.48
C ARG A 629 -22.95 -37.90 -23.03
N GLU A 630 -21.88 -38.69 -22.97
CA GLU A 630 -21.89 -40.15 -23.01
C GLU A 630 -20.48 -40.67 -22.67
N GLU A 631 -20.48 -41.79 -21.91
CA GLU A 631 -19.42 -42.49 -21.16
C GLU A 631 -18.95 -41.88 -19.83
#